data_AF-A0A6B8RHL8-F1
#
_entry.id   AF-A0A6B8RHL8-F1
#
_cell.length_a   1.000
_cell.length_b   1.000
_cell.length_c   1.000
_cell.angle_alpha   90.00
_cell.angle_beta   90.00
_cell.angle_gamma   90.00
#
_symmetry.space_group_name_H-M   'P 1'
#
loop_
_entity.id
_entity.type
_entity.pdbx_description
1 polymer ?
#
loop_
_entity_poly.entity_id
_entity_poly.type
_entity_poly.pdbx_seq_one_letter_code
_entity_poly.pdbx_strand_id
1 'polypeptide(L)'
;MGWILLAKVPVKEFTIDKTNLTIQIYLIGIILLVVAIFLSNVVSITITKPIKLLIEMVKGVAEGDLEMRVDVANKDEVGLLSKEFNRMVQKTSALVERVYQEEKEKREFEFAMLQAQINPHFLYNTLENICGLAELDRFWRWNPGEDQSSSG
;
A
#
# COMPACT_ATOMS: atom_id res chain seq x y z
N MET A 1 91.11 43.26 -14.73
CA MET A 1 90.96 41.80 -14.77
C MET A 1 89.98 41.40 -13.67
N GLY A 2 88.71 41.17 -14.02
CA GLY A 2 87.67 40.75 -13.08
C GLY A 2 87.57 39.24 -13.06
N TRP A 3 87.60 38.64 -11.87
CA TRP A 3 87.42 37.20 -11.72
C TRP A 3 85.92 36.91 -11.64
N ILE A 4 85.43 36.06 -12.55
CA ILE A 4 84.05 35.55 -12.52
C ILE A 4 84.09 34.17 -11.87
N LEU A 5 83.33 34.03 -10.79
CA LEU A 5 83.24 32.81 -10.01
C LEU A 5 82.09 31.97 -10.57
N LEU A 6 82.42 30.94 -11.36
CA LEU A 6 81.45 30.00 -11.90
C LEU A 6 81.26 28.85 -10.91
N ALA A 7 80.28 28.98 -10.01
CA ALA A 7 79.89 27.90 -9.12
C ALA A 7 78.91 26.95 -9.85
N LYS A 8 79.33 25.71 -10.10
CA LYS A 8 78.44 24.65 -10.60
C LYS A 8 77.73 24.02 -9.40
N VAL A 9 76.54 24.51 -9.07
CA VAL A 9 75.66 23.86 -8.07
C VAL A 9 74.98 22.66 -8.73
N PRO A 10 75.18 21.42 -8.25
CA PRO A 10 74.52 20.25 -8.81
C PRO A 10 73.02 20.25 -8.46
N VAL A 11 72.18 20.76 -9.37
CA VAL A 11 70.70 20.75 -9.25
C VAL A 11 70.13 19.33 -9.15
N LYS A 12 70.91 18.31 -9.55
CA LYS A 12 70.51 16.90 -9.54
C LYS A 12 70.24 16.33 -8.15
N GLU A 13 70.88 16.84 -7.10
CA GLU A 13 70.66 16.35 -5.73
C GLU A 13 69.31 16.83 -5.16
N PHE A 14 68.85 18.02 -5.53
CA PHE A 14 67.52 18.52 -5.12
C PHE A 14 66.35 17.95 -5.94
N THR A 15 66.61 17.34 -7.09
CA THR A 15 65.53 16.78 -7.94
C THR A 15 65.12 15.36 -7.54
N ILE A 16 66.00 14.61 -6.88
CA ILE A 16 65.75 13.21 -6.47
C ILE A 16 64.65 13.12 -5.39
N ASP A 17 64.60 14.10 -4.47
CA ASP A 17 63.54 14.18 -3.46
C ASP A 17 62.17 14.52 -4.07
N LYS A 18 62.14 15.42 -5.07
CA LYS A 18 60.88 15.84 -5.71
C LYS A 18 60.19 14.70 -6.44
N THR A 19 60.94 13.80 -7.09
CA THR A 19 60.37 12.65 -7.79
C THR A 19 59.75 11.63 -6.84
N ASN A 20 60.38 11.37 -5.69
CA ASN A 20 59.84 10.45 -4.68
C ASN A 20 58.57 11.01 -4.04
N LEU A 21 58.55 12.31 -3.72
CA LEU A 21 57.35 12.98 -3.21
C LEU A 21 56.19 12.94 -4.21
N THR A 22 56.48 13.18 -5.49
CA THR A 22 55.47 13.13 -6.55
C THR A 22 54.86 11.73 -6.69
N ILE A 23 55.69 10.68 -6.67
CA ILE A 23 55.22 9.29 -6.73
C ILE A 23 54.38 8.94 -5.50
N GLN A 24 54.78 9.35 -4.30
CA GLN A 24 54.02 9.13 -3.07
C GLN A 24 52.65 9.80 -3.11
N ILE A 25 52.57 11.04 -3.60
CA ILE A 25 51.29 11.76 -3.76
C ILE A 25 50.37 11.01 -4.73
N TYR A 26 50.89 10.55 -5.89
CA TYR A 26 50.09 9.77 -6.84
C TYR A 26 49.64 8.43 -6.25
N LEU A 27 50.50 7.73 -5.51
CA LEU A 27 50.14 6.48 -4.83
C LEU A 27 49.01 6.71 -3.81
N ILE A 28 49.11 7.73 -2.98
CA ILE A 28 48.06 8.09 -2.01
C ILE A 28 46.77 8.46 -2.75
N GLY A 29 46.85 9.25 -3.83
CA GLY A 29 45.71 9.62 -4.65
C GLY A 29 44.99 8.42 -5.25
N ILE A 30 45.74 7.44 -5.78
CA ILE A 30 45.18 6.20 -6.31
C ILE A 30 44.51 5.39 -5.20
N ILE A 31 45.14 5.25 -4.03
CA ILE A 31 44.56 4.53 -2.89
C ILE A 31 43.25 5.18 -2.46
N LEU A 32 43.21 6.50 -2.32
CA LEU A 32 41.99 7.23 -1.96
C LEU A 32 40.88 7.05 -3.01
N LEU A 33 41.22 7.06 -4.29
CA LEU A 33 40.27 6.84 -5.37
C LEU A 33 39.67 5.42 -5.31
N VAL A 34 40.50 4.40 -5.08
CA VAL A 34 40.05 3.01 -4.90
C VAL A 34 39.14 2.90 -3.68
N VAL A 35 39.51 3.50 -2.55
CA VAL A 35 38.68 3.50 -1.33
C VAL A 35 37.35 4.21 -1.57
N ALA A 36 37.34 5.35 -2.26
CA ALA A 36 36.12 6.08 -2.58
C ALA A 36 35.17 5.27 -3.46
N ILE A 37 35.69 4.59 -4.50
CA ILE A 37 34.90 3.71 -5.35
C ILE A 37 34.35 2.53 -4.54
N PHE A 38 35.17 1.92 -3.70
CA PHE A 38 34.74 0.81 -2.84
C PHE A 38 33.61 1.24 -1.90
N LEU A 39 33.78 2.36 -1.19
CA LEU A 39 32.78 2.88 -0.25
C LEU A 39 31.48 3.28 -0.96
N SER A 40 31.57 3.90 -2.14
CA SER A 40 30.41 4.23 -2.96
C SER A 40 29.61 2.97 -3.35
N ASN A 41 30.30 1.89 -3.73
CA ASN A 41 29.64 0.62 -4.05
C ASN A 41 28.97 0.00 -2.82
N VAL A 42 29.64 0.03 -1.65
CA VAL A 42 29.07 -0.44 -0.39
C VAL A 42 27.77 0.31 -0.08
N VAL A 43 27.80 1.65 -0.06
CA VAL A 43 26.61 2.49 0.22
C VAL A 43 25.49 2.22 -0.79
N SER A 44 25.82 2.09 -2.07
CA SER A 44 24.85 1.79 -3.12
C SER A 44 24.12 0.47 -2.85
N ILE A 45 24.84 -0.57 -2.42
CA ILE A 45 24.30 -1.90 -2.18
C ILE A 45 23.55 -1.98 -0.84
N THR A 46 24.10 -1.41 0.23
CA THR A 46 23.54 -1.57 1.58
C THR A 46 22.42 -0.58 1.88
N ILE A 47 22.41 0.60 1.24
CA ILE A 47 21.44 1.67 1.53
C ILE A 47 20.60 2.00 0.30
N THR A 48 21.23 2.38 -0.82
CA THR A 48 20.48 2.94 -1.96
C THR A 48 19.55 1.91 -2.61
N LYS A 49 20.02 0.68 -2.83
CA LYS A 49 19.20 -0.39 -3.43
C LYS A 49 17.98 -0.78 -2.57
N PRO A 50 18.13 -1.09 -1.26
CA PRO A 50 16.99 -1.40 -0.42
C PRO A 50 15.97 -0.26 -0.30
N ILE A 51 16.44 1.00 -0.23
CA ILE A 51 15.53 2.15 -0.19
C ILE A 51 14.72 2.28 -1.48
N LYS A 52 15.33 2.07 -2.65
CA LYS A 52 14.59 2.09 -3.92
C LYS A 52 13.52 0.99 -3.97
N LEU A 53 13.86 -0.22 -3.53
CA LEU A 53 12.90 -1.33 -3.44
C LEU A 53 11.73 -0.98 -2.51
N LEU A 54 12.03 -0.39 -1.35
CA LEU A 54 11.01 0.04 -0.40
C LEU A 54 10.06 1.08 -1.01
N ILE A 55 10.59 2.04 -1.78
CA ILE A 55 9.77 3.06 -2.48
C ILE A 55 8.83 2.40 -3.50
N GLU A 56 9.31 1.41 -4.25
CA GLU A 56 8.46 0.68 -5.21
C GLU A 56 7.33 -0.08 -4.50
N MET A 57 7.64 -0.74 -3.38
CA MET A 57 6.64 -1.46 -2.57
C MET A 57 5.60 -0.50 -1.96
N VAL A 58 6.04 0.68 -1.49
CA VAL A 58 5.12 1.72 -1.00
C VAL A 58 4.15 2.17 -2.09
N LYS A 59 4.63 2.35 -3.33
CA LYS A 59 3.78 2.73 -4.45
C LYS A 59 2.75 1.66 -4.77
N GLY A 60 3.15 0.39 -4.82
CA GLY A 60 2.20 -0.69 -5.10
C GLY A 60 1.15 -0.86 -4.00
N VAL A 61 1.51 -0.66 -2.73
CA VAL A 61 0.54 -0.61 -1.62
C VAL A 61 -0.42 0.56 -1.77
N ALA A 62 0.05 1.72 -2.23
CA ALA A 62 -0.80 2.87 -2.52
C ALA A 62 -1.76 2.64 -3.70
N GLU A 63 -1.41 1.75 -4.64
CA GLU A 63 -2.27 1.31 -5.73
C GLU A 63 -3.29 0.23 -5.31
N GLY A 64 -3.22 -0.26 -4.07
CA GLY A 64 -4.20 -1.16 -3.47
C GLY A 64 -3.72 -2.60 -3.28
N ASP A 65 -2.50 -2.94 -3.66
CA ASP A 65 -1.93 -4.27 -3.40
C ASP A 65 -1.37 -4.35 -1.98
N LEU A 66 -2.17 -4.92 -1.08
CA LEU A 66 -1.85 -5.09 0.35
C LEU A 66 -1.20 -6.45 0.66
N GLU A 67 -0.91 -7.28 -0.35
CA GLU A 67 -0.24 -8.57 -0.17
C GLU A 67 1.28 -8.43 -0.26
N MET A 68 1.78 -7.37 -0.89
CA MET A 68 3.21 -7.09 -0.97
C MET A 68 3.88 -6.98 0.40
N ARG A 69 5.08 -7.56 0.48
CA ARG A 69 5.95 -7.53 1.66
C ARG A 69 7.37 -7.20 1.23
N VAL A 70 8.04 -6.37 2.01
CA VAL A 70 9.46 -6.08 1.85
C VAL A 70 10.25 -7.14 2.59
N ASP A 71 11.23 -7.75 1.94
CA ASP A 71 12.14 -8.67 2.61
C ASP A 71 13.07 -7.90 3.56
N VAL A 72 13.13 -8.33 4.82
CA VAL A 72 13.92 -7.66 5.86
C VAL A 72 15.29 -8.34 5.92
N ALA A 73 16.12 -8.06 4.92
CA ALA A 73 17.47 -8.63 4.85
C ALA A 73 18.48 -7.95 5.80
N ASN A 74 18.30 -6.64 6.03
CA ASN A 74 19.25 -5.85 6.82
C ASN A 74 18.81 -5.76 8.30
N LYS A 75 19.79 -5.68 9.22
CA LYS A 75 19.57 -5.47 10.67
C LYS A 75 19.81 -4.02 11.12
N ASP A 76 19.95 -3.12 10.15
CA ASP A 76 20.18 -1.69 10.36
C ASP A 76 18.86 -0.91 10.38
N GLU A 77 18.94 0.42 10.36
CA GLU A 77 17.80 1.33 10.32
C GLU A 77 16.92 1.11 9.08
N VAL A 78 17.50 0.68 7.95
CA VAL A 78 16.75 0.39 6.72
C VAL A 78 15.94 -0.91 6.88
N GLY A 79 16.52 -1.90 7.55
CA GLY A 79 15.81 -3.11 7.98
C GLY A 79 14.66 -2.82 8.93
N LEU A 80 14.89 -1.99 9.94
CA LEU A 80 13.84 -1.56 10.87
C LEU A 80 12.69 -0.85 10.14
N LEU A 81 13.02 0.06 9.23
CA LEU A 81 12.03 0.77 8.41
C LEU A 81 11.20 -0.21 7.57
N SER A 82 11.84 -1.19 6.96
CA SER A 82 11.17 -2.24 6.18
C SER A 82 10.20 -3.07 7.03
N LYS A 83 10.60 -3.40 8.26
CA LYS A 83 9.75 -4.12 9.22
C LYS A 83 8.54 -3.29 9.63
N GLU A 84 8.72 -2.03 9.98
CA GLU A 84 7.61 -1.15 10.37
C GLU A 84 6.68 -0.85 9.19
N PHE A 85 7.21 -0.74 7.97
CA PHE A 85 6.40 -0.68 6.76
C PHE A 85 5.51 -1.92 6.60
N ASN A 86 6.07 -3.14 6.70
CA ASN A 86 5.28 -4.36 6.61
C ASN A 86 4.17 -4.42 7.68
N ARG A 87 4.46 -3.95 8.90
CA ARG A 87 3.46 -3.85 9.98
C ARG A 87 2.34 -2.87 9.64
N MET A 88 2.67 -1.74 9.01
CA MET A 88 1.67 -0.79 8.52
C MET A 88 0.77 -1.43 7.45
N VAL A 89 1.34 -2.09 6.45
CA VAL A 89 0.55 -2.78 5.40
C VAL A 89 -0.39 -3.81 5.99
N GLN A 90 0.08 -4.60 6.96
CA GLN A 90 -0.74 -5.59 7.65
C GLN A 90 -1.92 -4.96 8.39
N LYS A 91 -1.69 -3.82 9.08
CA LYS A 91 -2.78 -3.08 9.75
C LYS A 91 -3.79 -2.54 8.75
N THR A 92 -3.32 -1.98 7.64
CA THR A 92 -4.20 -1.47 6.58
C THR A 92 -5.06 -2.60 6.00
N SER A 93 -4.47 -3.76 5.71
CA SER A 93 -5.22 -4.94 5.24
C SER A 93 -6.28 -5.39 6.25
N ALA A 94 -5.94 -5.46 7.53
CA ALA A 94 -6.91 -5.81 8.57
C ALA A 94 -8.05 -4.79 8.73
N LEU A 95 -7.76 -3.50 8.52
CA LEU A 95 -8.77 -2.43 8.54
C LEU A 95 -9.71 -2.54 7.35
N VAL A 96 -9.18 -2.80 6.15
CA VAL A 96 -10.00 -3.01 4.93
C VAL A 96 -10.95 -4.19 5.13
N GLU A 97 -10.43 -5.32 5.64
CA GLU A 97 -11.25 -6.50 5.92
C GLU A 97 -12.35 -6.19 6.95
N ARG A 98 -12.02 -5.45 8.02
CA ARG A 98 -13.02 -5.07 9.03
C ARG A 98 -14.14 -4.23 8.44
N VAL A 99 -13.79 -3.18 7.67
CA VAL A 99 -14.80 -2.31 7.03
C VAL A 99 -15.67 -3.11 6.07
N TYR A 100 -15.09 -4.06 5.35
CA TYR A 100 -15.85 -4.95 4.47
C TYR A 100 -16.88 -5.80 5.25
N GLN A 101 -16.49 -6.39 6.37
CA GLN A 101 -17.40 -7.16 7.22
C GLN A 101 -18.49 -6.29 7.85
N GLU A 102 -18.14 -5.10 8.35
CA GLU A 102 -19.11 -4.14 8.91
C GLU A 102 -20.16 -3.72 7.88
N GLU A 103 -19.76 -3.44 6.64
CA GLU A 103 -20.69 -3.11 5.55
C GLU A 103 -21.58 -4.29 5.15
N LYS A 104 -21.06 -5.52 5.21
CA LYS A 104 -21.84 -6.73 4.96
C LYS A 104 -22.91 -6.94 6.04
N GLU A 105 -22.53 -6.87 7.32
CA GLU A 105 -23.45 -6.98 8.44
C GLU A 105 -24.54 -5.91 8.39
N LYS A 106 -24.15 -4.66 8.10
CA LYS A 106 -25.09 -3.55 7.94
C LYS A 106 -26.13 -3.83 6.85
N ARG A 107 -25.69 -4.35 5.70
CA ARG A 107 -26.59 -4.72 4.60
C ARG A 107 -27.56 -5.84 5.00
N GLU A 108 -27.10 -6.82 5.76
CA GLU A 108 -27.95 -7.90 6.29
C GLU A 108 -29.00 -7.35 7.27
N PHE A 109 -28.62 -6.43 8.16
CA PHE A 109 -29.55 -5.75 9.06
C PHE A 109 -30.58 -4.89 8.32
N GLU A 110 -30.15 -4.12 7.32
CA GLU A 110 -31.06 -3.32 6.48
C GLU A 110 -32.09 -4.21 5.76
N PHE A 111 -31.64 -5.35 5.22
CA PHE A 111 -32.54 -6.31 4.57
C PHE A 111 -33.54 -6.93 5.55
N ALA A 112 -33.09 -7.33 6.74
CA ALA A 112 -33.96 -7.85 7.79
C ALA A 112 -34.99 -6.81 8.25
N MET A 113 -34.58 -5.54 8.37
CA MET A 113 -35.48 -4.44 8.72
C MET A 113 -36.56 -4.21 7.66
N LEU A 114 -36.20 -4.25 6.37
CA LEU A 114 -37.15 -4.17 5.26
C LEU A 114 -38.15 -5.33 5.28
N GLN A 115 -37.70 -6.56 5.53
CA GLN A 115 -38.60 -7.71 5.67
C GLN A 115 -39.57 -7.55 6.85
N ALA A 116 -39.09 -7.05 7.99
CA ALA A 116 -39.92 -6.81 9.16
C ALA A 116 -41.03 -5.76 8.91
N GLN A 117 -40.79 -4.77 8.05
CA GLN A 117 -41.81 -3.77 7.67
C GLN A 117 -42.87 -4.31 6.71
N ILE A 118 -42.50 -5.19 5.78
CA ILE A 118 -43.44 -5.74 4.79
C ILE A 118 -44.39 -6.76 5.44
N ASN A 119 -43.91 -7.54 6.41
CA ASN A 119 -44.66 -8.65 7.01
C ASN A 119 -46.05 -8.26 7.56
N PRO A 120 -46.18 -7.20 8.39
CA PRO A 120 -47.48 -6.79 8.90
C PRO A 120 -48.44 -6.37 7.80
N HIS A 121 -48.00 -5.54 6.86
CA HIS A 121 -48.85 -5.04 5.78
C HIS A 121 -49.33 -6.17 4.85
N PHE A 122 -48.47 -7.15 4.55
CA PHE A 122 -48.88 -8.33 3.79
C PHE A 122 -49.91 -9.18 4.53
N LEU A 123 -49.72 -9.38 5.84
CA LEU A 123 -50.68 -10.09 6.69
C LEU A 123 -52.03 -9.36 6.75
N TYR A 124 -52.02 -8.04 6.96
CA TYR A 124 -53.23 -7.22 6.96
C TYR A 124 -53.95 -7.30 5.60
N ASN A 125 -53.25 -7.08 4.49
CA ASN A 125 -53.85 -7.16 3.15
C ASN A 125 -54.41 -8.54 2.83
N THR A 126 -53.75 -9.60 3.30
CA THR A 126 -54.24 -10.98 3.13
C THR A 126 -55.50 -11.21 3.96
N LEU A 127 -55.50 -10.77 5.22
CA LEU A 127 -56.65 -10.88 6.13
C LEU A 127 -57.85 -10.07 5.60
N GLU A 128 -57.60 -8.87 5.09
CA GLU A 128 -58.63 -7.98 4.53
C GLU A 128 -59.29 -8.59 3.30
N ASN A 129 -58.51 -9.21 2.40
CA ASN A 129 -59.06 -9.98 1.28
C ASN A 129 -59.88 -11.19 1.75
N ILE A 130 -59.44 -11.94 2.78
CA ILE A 130 -60.20 -13.06 3.33
C ILE A 130 -61.52 -12.59 3.93
N CYS A 131 -61.48 -11.51 4.73
CA CYS A 131 -62.68 -10.90 5.30
C CYS A 131 -63.65 -10.43 4.21
N GLY A 132 -63.16 -9.72 3.18
CA GLY A 132 -63.97 -9.26 2.06
C GLY A 132 -64.59 -10.41 1.25
N LEU A 133 -63.83 -11.48 0.99
CA LEU A 133 -64.35 -12.69 0.34
C LEU A 133 -65.42 -13.39 1.18
N ALA A 134 -65.24 -13.47 2.49
CA ALA A 134 -66.22 -14.05 3.40
C ALA A 134 -67.50 -13.21 3.50
N GLU A 135 -67.40 -11.89 3.45
CA GLU A 135 -68.55 -10.98 3.38
C GLU A 135 -69.31 -11.12 2.07
N LEU A 136 -68.60 -11.16 0.93
CA LEU A 136 -69.18 -11.43 -0.39
C LEU A 136 -69.91 -12.78 -0.41
N ASP A 137 -69.27 -13.84 0.06
CA ASP A 137 -69.87 -15.18 0.15
C ASP A 137 -71.10 -15.19 1.08
N ARG A 138 -71.07 -14.46 2.20
CA ARG A 138 -72.25 -14.28 3.07
C ARG A 138 -73.35 -13.48 2.37
N PHE A 139 -73.01 -12.44 1.62
CA PHE A 139 -73.96 -11.63 0.86
C PHE A 139 -74.68 -12.45 -0.22
N TRP A 140 -73.92 -13.18 -1.06
CA TRP A 140 -74.48 -14.04 -2.10
C TRP A 140 -75.32 -15.19 -1.54
N ARG A 141 -74.92 -15.74 -0.39
CA ARG A 141 -75.67 -16.80 0.29
C ARG A 141 -76.97 -16.30 0.95
N TRP A 142 -77.04 -15.01 1.29
CA TRP A 142 -78.26 -14.38 1.84
C TRP A 142 -79.17 -13.81 0.74
N ASN A 143 -78.61 -13.50 -0.44
CA ASN A 143 -79.36 -13.04 -1.62
C ASN A 143 -79.24 -14.01 -2.82
N PRO A 144 -79.73 -15.26 -2.72
CA PRO A 144 -79.55 -16.28 -3.76
C PRO A 144 -80.42 -16.08 -5.03
N GLY A 145 -81.00 -14.89 -5.26
CA GLY A 145 -82.15 -14.73 -6.17
C GLY A 145 -82.13 -13.61 -7.20
N GLU A 146 -81.10 -12.76 -7.31
CA GLU A 146 -81.16 -11.59 -8.23
C GLU A 146 -80.44 -11.75 -9.58
N ASP A 147 -79.77 -12.87 -9.85
CA ASP A 147 -78.93 -13.01 -11.05
C ASP A 147 -79.65 -13.52 -12.32
N GLN A 148 -80.95 -13.26 -12.47
CA GLN A 148 -81.70 -13.63 -13.70
C GLN A 148 -82.45 -12.49 -14.40
N SER A 149 -82.24 -11.20 -14.07
CA SER A 149 -83.06 -10.12 -14.70
C SER A 149 -82.32 -9.04 -15.51
N SER A 150 -81.07 -9.24 -15.96
CA SER A 150 -80.42 -8.26 -16.85
C SER A 150 -79.67 -8.89 -18.03
N SER A 151 -80.39 -9.72 -18.78
CA SER A 151 -80.08 -9.99 -20.19
C SER A 151 -81.39 -9.93 -20.98
N GLY A 152 -81.73 -8.73 -21.41
CA GLY A 152 -82.86 -8.35 -22.25
C GLY A 152 -82.59 -6.99 -22.86
#